data_AF-A0A7C0VRK1-F1
#
_entry.id   AF-A0A7C0VRK1-F1
#
_cell.length_a   1.000
_cell.length_b   1.000
_cell.length_c   1.000
_cell.angle_alpha   90.00
_cell.angle_beta   90.00
_cell.angle_gamma   90.00
#
_symmetry.space_group_name_H-M   'P 1'
#
loop_
_entity.id
_entity.type
_entity.pdbx_description
1 polymer ?
#
loop_
_entity_poly.entity_id
_entity_poly.type
_entity_poly.pdbx_seq_one_letter_code
_entity_poly.pdbx_strand_id
1 'polypeptide(L)'
;MGLRPGRCYHKVKRPYTRVSKRKPRKSYVVGVPEPKIKRFEFGNVRGDFEVNVWLIAKKDMQIRHNALEAARIILTKTLSKLGNENFFAKILVYPHQVLREHSLATGAGADRFSSGMRKAFGRPIGKAAITRKNQKLILVRVNKDGVKVAKEALKKAGSKLPTPVTILVEEKKAAA
;
A
#
# COMPACT_ATOMS: atom_id res chain seq x y z
N MET A 1 -0.80 22.80 -1.17
CA MET A 1 0.57 22.32 -1.42
C MET A 1 0.49 20.93 -2.05
N GLY A 2 1.28 20.67 -3.10
CA GLY A 2 1.32 19.35 -3.75
C GLY A 2 1.84 18.26 -2.81
N LEU A 3 1.52 17.00 -3.11
CA LEU A 3 2.00 15.86 -2.32
C LEU A 3 3.54 15.75 -2.42
N ARG A 4 4.23 15.77 -1.28
CA ARG A 4 5.70 15.57 -1.23
C ARG A 4 6.14 14.24 -1.86
N PRO A 5 7.38 14.14 -2.37
CA PRO A 5 7.89 12.92 -2.98
C PRO A 5 7.98 11.75 -1.98
N GLY A 6 7.95 10.51 -2.50
CA GLY A 6 7.91 9.30 -1.68
C GLY A 6 9.13 9.08 -0.80
N ARG A 7 10.30 9.57 -1.23
CA ARG A 7 11.56 9.52 -0.48
C ARG A 7 11.46 10.14 0.91
N CYS A 8 10.59 11.13 1.12
CA CYS A 8 10.43 11.77 2.44
C CYS A 8 9.79 10.85 3.49
N TYR A 9 9.02 9.84 3.05
CA TYR A 9 8.16 9.04 3.91
C TYR A 9 8.50 7.55 3.92
N HIS A 10 9.40 7.08 3.06
CA HIS A 10 9.68 5.66 2.87
C HIS A 10 10.41 4.99 4.05
N LYS A 11 11.14 5.74 4.88
CA LYS A 11 11.91 5.19 6.00
C LYS A 11 10.97 4.82 7.14
N VAL A 12 11.12 3.62 7.70
CA VAL A 12 10.32 3.18 8.86
C VAL A 12 10.61 4.10 10.06
N LYS A 13 9.55 4.55 10.72
CA LYS A 13 9.59 5.42 11.91
C LYS A 13 8.79 4.78 13.03
N ARG A 14 8.86 5.36 14.23
CA ARG A 14 8.02 4.97 15.37
C ARG A 14 6.53 4.94 14.95
N PRO A 15 5.80 3.86 15.29
CA PRO A 15 4.39 3.76 14.95
C PRO A 15 3.56 4.93 15.48
N TYR A 16 2.73 5.50 14.61
CA TYR A 16 1.82 6.60 14.90
C TYR A 16 0.45 6.23 14.35
N THR A 17 -0.25 5.38 15.11
CA THR A 17 -1.42 4.61 14.64
C THR A 17 -2.64 4.71 15.56
N ARG A 18 -2.56 5.44 16.67
CA ARG A 18 -3.64 5.62 17.66
C ARG A 18 -4.80 6.46 17.09
N VAL A 19 -5.54 5.84 16.16
CA VAL A 19 -6.73 6.37 15.48
C VAL A 19 -7.90 5.46 15.80
N SER A 20 -8.97 6.00 16.34
CA SER A 20 -10.19 5.25 16.64
C SER A 20 -11.39 5.92 16.00
N LYS A 21 -12.00 5.25 15.01
CA LYS A 21 -13.25 5.71 14.39
C LYS A 21 -14.47 5.47 15.30
N ARG A 22 -14.52 4.33 15.99
CA ARG A 22 -15.67 3.93 16.83
C ARG A 22 -15.73 4.67 18.17
N LYS A 23 -14.57 4.97 18.75
CA LYS A 23 -14.45 5.67 20.04
C LYS A 23 -13.53 6.88 19.87
N PRO A 24 -14.04 8.02 19.35
CA PRO A 24 -13.21 9.20 19.08
C PRO A 24 -12.44 9.71 20.30
N ARG A 25 -13.03 9.61 21.50
CA ARG A 25 -12.37 9.96 22.78
C ARG A 25 -11.07 9.18 23.06
N LYS A 26 -10.91 7.98 22.48
CA LYS A 26 -9.69 7.15 22.59
C LYS A 26 -8.70 7.39 21.44
N SER A 27 -9.02 8.29 20.50
CA SER A 27 -8.17 8.64 19.37
C SER A 27 -7.23 9.78 19.76
N TYR A 28 -5.94 9.49 19.87
CA TYR A 28 -4.93 10.54 20.13
C TYR A 28 -4.53 11.28 18.85
N VAL A 29 -4.72 10.65 17.68
CA VAL A 29 -4.46 11.27 16.38
C VAL A 29 -5.80 11.64 15.75
N VAL A 30 -6.01 12.94 15.54
CA VAL A 30 -7.24 13.51 14.99
C VAL A 30 -7.01 14.10 13.60
N GLY A 31 -8.08 14.25 12.81
CA GLY A 31 -8.01 14.82 11.46
C GLY A 31 -7.24 13.97 10.44
N VAL A 32 -7.21 12.65 10.62
CA VAL A 32 -6.48 11.73 9.74
C VAL A 32 -7.26 11.49 8.45
N PRO A 33 -6.69 11.77 7.27
CA PRO A 33 -7.37 11.50 6.00
C PRO A 33 -7.63 10.01 5.77
N GLU A 34 -8.68 9.71 5.01
CA GLU A 34 -8.99 8.33 4.64
C GLU A 34 -7.95 7.74 3.66
N PRO A 35 -7.66 6.43 3.73
CA PRO A 35 -6.79 5.79 2.76
C PRO A 35 -7.43 5.80 1.37
N LYS A 36 -6.63 6.06 0.32
CA LYS A 36 -7.12 6.06 -1.07
C LYS A 36 -7.52 4.66 -1.55
N ILE A 37 -6.80 3.64 -1.08
CA ILE A 37 -7.14 2.24 -1.30
C ILE A 37 -8.39 1.86 -0.49
N LYS A 38 -9.45 1.46 -1.21
CA LYS A 38 -10.74 1.06 -0.60
C LYS A 38 -11.02 -0.44 -0.69
N ARG A 39 -10.68 -1.06 -1.83
CA ARG A 39 -10.88 -2.50 -2.08
C ARG A 39 -9.53 -3.21 -1.98
N PHE A 40 -9.51 -4.33 -1.27
CA PHE A 40 -8.30 -5.15 -1.06
C PHE A 40 -8.38 -6.50 -1.76
N GLU A 41 -9.56 -6.96 -2.14
CA GLU A 41 -9.83 -8.23 -2.80
C GLU A 41 -10.43 -7.99 -4.19
N PHE A 42 -10.04 -8.81 -5.16
CA PHE A 42 -10.39 -8.70 -6.58
C PHE A 42 -10.57 -10.07 -7.21
N GLY A 43 -11.38 -10.13 -8.27
CA GLY A 43 -11.69 -11.38 -8.98
C GLY A 43 -12.66 -12.27 -8.20
N ASN A 44 -12.61 -13.57 -8.46
CA ASN A 44 -13.47 -14.54 -7.80
C ASN A 44 -12.95 -14.93 -6.42
N VAL A 45 -13.51 -14.31 -5.37
CA VAL A 45 -13.14 -14.53 -3.96
C VAL A 45 -13.38 -15.97 -3.50
N ARG A 46 -14.35 -16.67 -4.10
CA ARG A 46 -14.73 -18.03 -3.76
C ARG A 46 -14.11 -19.09 -4.68
N GLY A 47 -13.38 -18.66 -5.71
CA GLY A 47 -12.73 -19.57 -6.66
C GLY A 47 -11.63 -20.38 -5.97
N ASP A 48 -11.59 -21.67 -6.29
CA ASP A 48 -10.44 -22.51 -5.94
C ASP A 48 -9.43 -22.50 -7.10
N PHE A 49 -8.17 -22.31 -6.75
CA PHE A 49 -7.09 -22.10 -7.70
C PHE A 49 -5.87 -22.92 -7.28
N GLU A 50 -5.19 -23.50 -8.26
CA GLU A 50 -4.07 -24.41 -8.03
C GLU A 50 -2.78 -23.71 -7.58
N VAL A 51 -2.54 -22.46 -8.04
CA VAL A 51 -1.26 -21.78 -7.88
C VAL A 51 -1.41 -20.45 -7.14
N ASN A 52 -0.59 -20.26 -6.11
CA ASN A 52 -0.42 -18.98 -5.42
C ASN A 52 0.84 -18.28 -5.94
N VAL A 53 0.72 -17.04 -6.36
CA VAL A 53 1.83 -16.17 -6.72
C VAL A 53 1.87 -14.99 -5.75
N TRP A 54 2.99 -14.83 -5.07
CA TRP A 54 3.20 -13.82 -4.04
C TRP A 54 4.15 -12.75 -4.50
N LEU A 55 3.86 -11.50 -4.14
CA LEU A 55 4.80 -10.40 -4.17
C LEU A 55 5.37 -10.17 -2.77
N ILE A 56 6.69 -10.23 -2.63
CA ILE A 56 7.39 -10.17 -1.35
C ILE A 56 8.27 -8.93 -1.30
N ALA A 57 8.26 -8.20 -0.18
CA ALA A 57 9.15 -7.07 0.05
C ALA A 57 10.57 -7.53 0.40
N LYS A 58 11.61 -6.98 -0.26
CA LYS A 58 13.02 -7.28 0.07
C LYS A 58 13.61 -6.40 1.17
N LYS A 59 12.94 -5.31 1.54
CA LYS A 59 13.42 -4.32 2.53
C LYS A 59 12.30 -3.85 3.43
N ASP A 60 12.66 -3.48 4.66
CA ASP A 60 11.77 -2.80 5.58
C ASP A 60 11.50 -1.37 5.08
N MET A 61 10.23 -1.02 4.89
CA MET A 61 9.87 0.28 4.32
C MET A 61 8.44 0.68 4.65
N GLN A 62 8.14 1.95 4.45
CA GLN A 62 6.77 2.45 4.42
C GLN A 62 6.26 2.61 3.00
N ILE A 63 5.11 2.01 2.71
CA ILE A 63 4.41 2.11 1.44
C ILE A 63 3.19 2.99 1.62
N ARG A 64 3.13 4.13 0.91
CA ARG A 64 2.00 5.06 1.00
C ARG A 64 0.73 4.45 0.39
N HIS A 65 -0.43 4.83 0.93
CA HIS A 65 -1.74 4.43 0.40
C HIS A 65 -1.91 4.70 -1.12
N ASN A 66 -1.29 5.75 -1.66
CA ASN A 66 -1.33 6.11 -3.07
C ASN A 66 -0.56 5.10 -3.94
N ALA A 67 0.58 4.60 -3.42
CA ALA A 67 1.37 3.57 -4.10
C ALA A 67 0.63 2.22 -4.09
N LEU A 68 -0.03 1.88 -2.98
CA LEU A 68 -0.89 0.69 -2.90
C LEU A 68 -2.04 0.75 -3.90
N GLU A 69 -2.72 1.89 -4.02
CA GLU A 69 -3.81 2.06 -5.00
C GLU A 69 -3.29 2.04 -6.44
N ALA A 70 -2.13 2.64 -6.72
CA ALA A 70 -1.52 2.58 -8.05
C ALA A 70 -1.12 1.15 -8.44
N ALA A 71 -0.54 0.40 -7.49
CA ALA A 71 -0.22 -1.01 -7.66
C ALA A 71 -1.50 -1.83 -7.91
N ARG A 72 -2.56 -1.57 -7.15
CA ARG A 72 -3.88 -2.21 -7.31
C ARG A 72 -4.48 -2.03 -8.70
N ILE A 73 -4.50 -0.79 -9.20
CA ILE A 73 -5.09 -0.48 -10.51
C ILE A 73 -4.37 -1.22 -11.62
N ILE A 74 -3.04 -1.22 -11.62
CA ILE A 74 -2.23 -1.92 -12.61
C ILE A 74 -2.34 -3.43 -12.50
N LEU A 75 -2.37 -3.95 -11.27
CA LEU A 75 -2.58 -5.37 -11.00
C LEU A 75 -3.91 -5.81 -11.61
N THR A 76 -4.99 -5.10 -11.28
CA THR A 76 -6.34 -5.41 -11.77
C THR A 76 -6.39 -5.32 -13.30
N LYS A 77 -5.89 -4.23 -13.90
CA LYS A 77 -5.87 -4.04 -15.36
C LYS A 77 -5.13 -5.16 -16.10
N THR A 78 -4.05 -5.69 -15.52
CA THR A 78 -3.27 -6.76 -16.14
C THR A 78 -3.94 -8.12 -15.97
N LEU A 79 -4.50 -8.39 -14.79
CA LEU A 79 -5.21 -9.65 -14.51
C LEU A 79 -6.56 -9.77 -15.21
N SER A 80 -7.24 -8.65 -15.51
CA SER A 80 -8.49 -8.66 -16.29
C SER A 80 -8.35 -9.31 -17.67
N LYS A 81 -7.13 -9.46 -18.21
CA LYS A 81 -6.86 -10.23 -19.44
C LYS A 81 -7.19 -11.72 -19.31
N LEU A 82 -7.17 -12.27 -18.10
CA LEU A 82 -7.54 -13.66 -17.83
C LEU A 82 -9.05 -13.85 -17.72
N GLY A 83 -9.84 -12.77 -17.59
CA GLY A 83 -11.24 -12.81 -17.18
C GLY A 83 -11.41 -12.79 -15.65
N ASN A 84 -12.46 -12.13 -15.16
CA ASN A 84 -12.64 -11.88 -13.72
C ASN A 84 -12.87 -13.14 -12.89
N GLU A 85 -13.38 -14.22 -13.49
CA GLU A 85 -13.64 -15.49 -12.81
C GLU A 85 -12.39 -16.37 -12.65
N ASN A 86 -11.34 -16.10 -13.46
CA ASN A 86 -10.18 -16.99 -13.58
C ASN A 86 -9.02 -16.61 -12.65
N PHE A 87 -9.21 -15.63 -11.78
CA PHE A 87 -8.21 -15.26 -10.77
C PHE A 87 -8.84 -14.74 -9.49
N PHE A 88 -8.07 -14.82 -8.41
CA PHE A 88 -8.29 -14.07 -7.20
C PHE A 88 -7.05 -13.26 -6.87
N ALA A 89 -7.20 -12.00 -6.47
CA ALA A 89 -6.07 -11.20 -6.02
C ALA A 89 -6.39 -10.48 -4.72
N LYS A 90 -5.40 -10.38 -3.84
CA LYS A 90 -5.53 -9.69 -2.55
C LYS A 90 -4.30 -8.87 -2.20
N ILE A 91 -4.52 -7.61 -1.84
CA ILE A 91 -3.50 -6.80 -1.17
C ILE A 91 -3.57 -7.12 0.32
N LEU A 92 -2.46 -7.61 0.88
CA LEU A 92 -2.42 -8.14 2.25
C LEU A 92 -2.13 -7.06 3.29
N VAL A 93 -1.48 -5.97 2.87
CA VAL A 93 -1.00 -4.91 3.76
C VAL A 93 -1.99 -3.75 3.83
N TYR A 94 -2.35 -3.35 5.04
CA TYR A 94 -3.24 -2.22 5.29
C TYR A 94 -2.46 -0.98 5.78
N PRO A 95 -2.79 0.24 5.31
CA PRO A 95 -2.08 1.44 5.71
C PRO A 95 -2.53 1.95 7.09
N HIS A 96 -1.88 1.47 8.15
CA HIS A 96 -2.15 1.89 9.52
C HIS A 96 -1.39 3.15 9.96
N GLN A 97 -0.17 3.34 9.46
CA GLN A 97 0.72 4.41 9.91
C GLN A 97 0.25 5.75 9.40
N VAL A 98 0.07 6.72 10.29
CA VAL A 98 -0.29 8.09 9.91
C VAL A 98 0.97 8.88 9.57
N LEU A 99 0.97 9.49 8.38
CA LEU A 99 2.00 10.41 7.92
C LEU A 99 1.65 11.82 8.32
N ARG A 100 2.65 12.58 8.76
CA ARG A 100 2.52 13.97 9.18
C ARG A 100 3.43 14.87 8.37
N GLU A 101 2.97 16.09 8.15
CA GLU A 101 3.73 17.14 7.47
C GLU A 101 3.58 18.46 8.21
N HIS A 102 4.71 19.13 8.46
CA HIS A 102 4.70 20.54 8.84
C HIS A 102 4.58 21.34 7.55
N SER A 103 3.41 21.96 7.35
CA SER A 103 3.13 22.77 6.16
C SER A 103 3.75 24.15 6.37
N LEU A 104 4.78 24.44 5.58
CA LEU A 104 5.35 25.79 5.47
C LEU A 104 4.64 26.48 4.32
N ALA A 105 4.21 27.73 4.53
CA ALA A 105 3.80 28.58 3.43
C ALA A 105 5.00 28.78 2.51
N THR A 106 4.80 28.62 1.21
CA THR A 106 5.83 28.79 0.18
C THR A 106 5.34 29.82 -0.82
N GLY A 107 6.20 30.75 -1.24
CA GLY A 107 5.87 31.85 -2.15
C GLY A 107 6.39 33.19 -1.62
N ALA A 108 6.26 34.25 -2.42
CA ALA A 108 6.62 35.60 -1.98
C ALA A 108 5.71 36.05 -0.82
N GLY A 109 6.30 36.60 0.24
CA GLY A 109 5.57 37.05 1.44
C GLY A 109 5.11 35.93 2.38
N ALA A 110 5.51 34.68 2.15
CA ALA A 110 5.17 33.55 3.02
C ALA A 110 5.80 33.65 4.42
N ASP A 111 6.93 34.35 4.53
CA ASP A 111 7.62 34.73 5.77
C ASP A 111 6.71 35.52 6.72
N ARG A 112 5.77 36.32 6.19
CA ARG A 112 4.83 37.12 6.99
C ARG A 112 3.77 36.27 7.71
N PHE A 113 3.48 35.08 7.19
CA PHE A 113 2.44 34.18 7.71
C PHE A 113 3.00 32.89 8.32
N SER A 114 4.29 32.63 8.17
CA SER A 114 4.95 31.42 8.63
C SER A 114 5.74 31.69 9.90
N SER A 115 5.42 30.99 10.98
CA SER A 115 6.21 31.03 12.23
C SER A 115 7.52 30.22 12.14
N GLY A 116 7.97 29.87 10.93
CA GLY A 116 9.12 29.01 10.69
C GLY A 116 8.96 27.64 11.35
N MET A 117 9.94 27.28 12.20
CA MET A 117 9.99 26.00 12.92
C MET A 117 9.35 26.01 14.31
N ARG A 118 8.83 27.17 14.77
CA ARG A 118 8.06 27.22 16.02
C ARG A 118 6.80 26.36 15.87
N LYS A 119 6.53 25.49 16.85
CA LYS A 119 5.40 24.53 16.84
C LYS A 119 5.37 23.62 15.59
N ALA A 120 6.53 23.10 15.17
CA ALA A 120 6.69 22.26 13.98
C ALA A 120 6.05 20.85 14.02
N PHE A 121 5.14 20.57 14.97
CA PHE A 121 4.43 19.31 14.99
C PHE A 121 3.43 19.26 13.83
N GLY A 122 3.79 18.51 12.80
CA GLY A 122 3.02 18.45 11.56
C GLY A 122 1.59 17.90 11.72
N ARG A 123 0.71 18.32 10.81
CA ARG A 123 -0.66 17.82 10.70
C ARG A 123 -0.68 16.47 9.95
N PRO A 124 -1.63 15.56 10.24
CA PRO A 124 -1.81 14.35 9.45
C PRO A 124 -2.15 14.65 7.99
N ILE A 125 -1.43 14.02 7.06
CA ILE A 125 -1.62 14.21 5.61
C ILE A 125 -2.04 12.95 4.87
N GLY A 126 -1.85 11.76 5.45
CA GLY A 126 -2.13 10.51 4.78
C GLY A 126 -1.73 9.30 5.59
N LYS A 127 -1.79 8.12 4.95
CA LYS A 127 -1.46 6.86 5.59
C LYS A 127 -0.46 6.04 4.79
N ALA A 128 0.29 5.19 5.49
CA ALA A 128 1.22 4.23 4.92
C ALA A 128 1.11 2.86 5.61
N ALA A 129 1.44 1.81 4.88
CA ALA A 129 1.67 0.48 5.42
C ALA A 129 3.15 0.34 5.77
N ILE A 130 3.46 -0.15 6.95
CA ILE A 130 4.83 -0.52 7.33
C ILE A 130 5.01 -1.97 6.91
N THR A 131 6.01 -2.22 6.07
CA THR A 131 6.34 -3.56 5.58
C THR A 131 7.68 -4.00 6.13
N ARG A 132 7.81 -5.29 6.44
CA ARG A 132 9.06 -5.92 6.85
C ARG A 132 9.73 -6.63 5.69
N LYS A 133 11.04 -6.86 5.78
CA LYS A 133 11.80 -7.72 4.88
C LYS A 133 11.16 -9.11 4.87
N ASN A 134 11.03 -9.67 3.67
CA ASN A 134 10.39 -10.94 3.38
C ASN A 134 8.87 -11.02 3.69
N GLN A 135 8.21 -9.89 3.96
CA GLN A 135 6.76 -9.87 4.13
C GLN A 135 6.04 -10.00 2.79
N LYS A 136 5.05 -10.91 2.72
CA LYS A 136 4.11 -11.05 1.60
C LYS A 136 3.21 -9.79 1.53
N LEU A 137 3.20 -9.11 0.38
CA LEU A 137 2.48 -7.85 0.14
C LEU A 137 1.19 -8.05 -0.65
N ILE A 138 1.27 -8.82 -1.73
CA ILE A 138 0.18 -9.08 -2.66
C ILE A 138 0.14 -10.58 -2.92
N LEU A 139 -1.06 -11.15 -2.91
CA LEU A 139 -1.37 -12.50 -3.31
C LEU A 139 -2.15 -12.46 -4.62
N VAL A 140 -1.79 -13.32 -5.56
CA VAL A 140 -2.58 -13.64 -6.75
C VAL A 140 -2.73 -15.16 -6.80
N ARG A 141 -3.96 -15.65 -6.90
CA ARG A 141 -4.29 -17.05 -7.11
C ARG A 141 -4.83 -17.23 -8.52
N VAL A 142 -4.29 -18.23 -9.22
CA VAL A 142 -4.64 -18.56 -10.60
C VAL A 142 -4.48 -20.06 -10.83
N ASN A 143 -5.10 -20.57 -11.89
CA ASN A 143 -4.78 -21.90 -12.42
C ASN A 143 -3.44 -21.88 -13.18
N LYS A 144 -2.93 -23.06 -13.53
CA LYS A 144 -1.61 -23.23 -14.19
C LYS A 144 -1.46 -22.37 -15.46
N ASP A 145 -2.53 -22.22 -16.23
CA ASP A 145 -2.54 -21.43 -17.47
C ASP A 145 -2.32 -19.93 -17.21
N GLY A 146 -2.78 -19.42 -16.06
CA GLY A 146 -2.74 -18.01 -15.70
C GLY A 146 -1.42 -17.54 -15.07
N VAL A 147 -0.48 -18.45 -14.78
CA VAL A 147 0.74 -18.14 -14.00
C VAL A 147 1.63 -17.11 -14.70
N LYS A 148 1.74 -17.18 -16.03
CA LYS A 148 2.55 -16.22 -16.82
C LYS A 148 2.01 -14.79 -16.67
N VAL A 149 0.69 -14.63 -16.79
CA VAL A 149 0.02 -13.33 -16.66
C VAL A 149 0.08 -12.83 -15.21
N ALA A 150 -0.07 -13.72 -14.22
CA ALA A 150 0.06 -13.36 -12.81
C ALA A 150 1.46 -12.83 -12.47
N LYS A 151 2.54 -13.47 -12.98
CA LYS A 151 3.91 -12.98 -12.83
C LYS A 151 4.12 -11.60 -13.45
N GLU A 152 3.59 -11.39 -14.67
CA GLU A 152 3.65 -10.09 -15.35
C GLU A 152 2.92 -9.00 -14.55
N ALA A 153 1.70 -9.32 -14.07
CA ALA A 153 0.88 -8.40 -13.28
C ALA A 153 1.58 -7.99 -11.98
N LEU A 154 2.18 -8.94 -11.26
CA LEU A 154 2.95 -8.68 -10.05
C LEU A 154 4.23 -7.88 -10.31
N LYS A 155 4.93 -8.13 -11.43
CA LYS A 155 6.10 -7.34 -11.83
C LYS A 155 5.72 -5.87 -12.07
N LYS A 156 4.60 -5.63 -12.77
CA LYS A 156 4.09 -4.28 -13.02
C LYS A 156 3.57 -3.60 -11.76
N ALA A 157 2.88 -4.33 -10.87
CA ALA A 157 2.45 -3.80 -9.59
C ALA A 157 3.63 -3.44 -8.68
N GLY A 158 4.66 -4.30 -8.66
CA GLY A 158 5.89 -4.11 -7.92
C GLY A 158 6.64 -2.83 -8.29
N SER A 159 6.63 -2.42 -9.56
CA SER A 159 7.28 -1.17 -10.01
C SER A 159 6.61 0.11 -9.48
N LYS A 160 5.38 0.01 -8.93
CA LYS A 160 4.71 1.13 -8.26
C LYS A 160 5.04 1.24 -6.78
N LEU A 161 5.67 0.23 -6.21
CA LEU A 161 6.06 0.21 -4.81
C LEU A 161 7.47 0.81 -4.63
N PRO A 162 7.75 1.48 -3.49
CA PRO A 162 9.06 2.06 -3.23
C PRO A 162 10.12 1.01 -2.85
N THR A 163 9.69 -0.22 -2.54
CA THR A 163 10.56 -1.33 -2.12
C THR A 163 11.00 -2.18 -3.30
N PRO A 164 12.26 -2.67 -3.33
CA PRO A 164 12.59 -3.80 -4.18
C PRO A 164 11.73 -5.01 -3.78
N VAL A 165 11.28 -5.77 -4.78
CA VAL A 165 10.35 -6.88 -4.60
C VAL A 165 10.91 -8.18 -5.19
N THR A 166 10.37 -9.30 -4.73
CA THR A 166 10.59 -10.64 -5.29
C THR A 166 9.23 -11.29 -5.56
N ILE A 167 9.17 -12.12 -6.60
CA ILE A 167 7.98 -12.92 -6.90
C ILE A 167 8.26 -14.35 -6.47
N LEU A 168 7.37 -14.93 -5.68
CA LEU A 168 7.43 -16.34 -5.27
C LEU A 168 6.20 -17.06 -5.81
N VAL A 169 6.40 -18.24 -6.40
CA VAL A 169 5.32 -19.12 -6.87
C VAL A 169 5.26 -20.30 -5.93
N GLU A 170 4.09 -20.56 -5.37
CA GLU A 170 3.79 -21.69 -4.50
C GLU A 170 2.62 -22.45 -5.12
N GLU A 171 2.84 -23.70 -5.50
CA GLU A 171 1.74 -24.60 -5.85
C GLU A 171 1.03 -25.04 -4.57
N LYS A 172 -0.31 -25.03 -4.61
CA LYS A 172 -1.11 -25.52 -3.50
C LYS A 172 -0.88 -27.04 -3.42
N LYS A 173 -0.09 -27.50 -2.45
CA LYS A 173 -0.02 -28.94 -2.16
C LYS A 173 -1.44 -29.39 -1.82
N ALA A 174 -1.93 -30.41 -2.52
CA ALA A 174 -3.16 -31.09 -2.12
C ALA A 174 -2.99 -31.48 -0.65
N ALA A 175 -3.93 -31.05 0.20
CA ALA A 175 -3.98 -31.53 1.56
C ALA A 175 -4.20 -33.04 1.48
N ALA A 176 -3.19 -33.80 1.92
CA ALA A 176 -3.32 -35.23 2.16
C ALA A 176 -4.26 -35.49 3.35
#